data_AF-A0A3D0N268-F1
#
_entry.id   AF-A0A3D0N268-F1
#
_cell.length_a   1.000
_cell.length_b   1.000
_cell.length_c   1.000
_cell.angle_alpha   90.00
_cell.angle_beta   90.00
_cell.angle_gamma   90.00
#
_symmetry.space_group_name_H-M   'P 1'
#
loop_
_entity.id
_entity.type
_entity.pdbx_description
1 polymer ?
#
loop_
_entity_poly.entity_id
_entity_poly.type
_entity_poly.pdbx_seq_one_letter_code
_entity_poly.pdbx_strand_id
1 'polypeptide(L)'
;MTNKKKFTNFFALILLCFVTTLVACSSKKKITLAEVGNEKIYLYQFEDQFLKTVGSLDSAKKTTLAQRLDFLNLMIKFKLKTMDARERG
;
A
#
# COMPACT_ATOMS: atom_id res chain seq x y z
N MET A 1 -50.49 -5.02 -4.51
CA MET A 1 -49.28 -5.86 -4.60
C MET A 1 -48.13 -5.16 -5.36
N THR A 2 -47.99 -3.84 -5.24
CA THR A 2 -47.07 -3.00 -6.06
C THR A 2 -45.89 -2.41 -5.26
N ASN A 3 -45.95 -2.38 -3.93
CA ASN A 3 -44.90 -1.80 -3.08
C ASN A 3 -43.64 -2.67 -2.93
N LYS A 4 -43.78 -4.01 -2.95
CA LYS A 4 -42.64 -4.94 -2.82
C LYS A 4 -41.65 -4.84 -3.99
N LYS A 5 -42.13 -4.65 -5.24
CA LYS A 5 -41.27 -4.50 -6.43
C LYS A 5 -40.47 -3.19 -6.43
N LYS A 6 -41.05 -2.10 -5.91
CA LYS A 6 -40.35 -0.82 -5.76
C LYS A 6 -39.25 -0.92 -4.69
N PHE A 7 -39.53 -1.63 -3.58
CA PHE A 7 -38.57 -1.85 -2.51
C PHE A 7 -37.40 -2.75 -2.94
N THR A 8 -37.65 -3.83 -3.69
CA THR A 8 -36.58 -4.69 -4.24
C THR A 8 -35.72 -3.95 -5.27
N ASN A 9 -36.32 -3.10 -6.11
CA ASN A 9 -35.56 -2.30 -7.08
C ASN A 9 -34.71 -1.22 -6.39
N PHE A 10 -35.21 -0.63 -5.29
CA PHE A 10 -34.45 0.32 -4.48
C PHE A 10 -33.27 -0.34 -3.78
N PHE A 11 -33.48 -1.55 -3.23
CA PHE A 11 -32.43 -2.34 -2.62
C PHE A 11 -31.36 -2.77 -3.63
N ALA A 12 -31.76 -3.17 -4.83
CA ALA A 12 -30.84 -3.49 -5.92
C ALA A 12 -30.00 -2.28 -6.35
N LEU A 13 -30.58 -1.07 -6.36
CA LEU A 13 -29.88 0.17 -6.68
C LEU A 13 -28.85 0.55 -5.60
N ILE A 14 -29.19 0.37 -4.32
CA ILE A 14 -28.25 0.58 -3.19
C ILE A 14 -27.09 -0.42 -3.26
N LEU A 15 -27.39 -1.70 -3.53
CA LEU A 15 -26.36 -2.73 -3.68
C LEU A 15 -25.40 -2.40 -4.83
N LEU A 16 -25.93 -1.96 -5.98
CA LEU A 16 -25.14 -1.56 -7.14
C LEU A 16 -24.23 -0.36 -6.84
N CYS A 17 -24.74 0.66 -6.14
CA CYS A 17 -23.95 1.80 -5.68
C CYS A 17 -22.84 1.40 -4.69
N PHE A 18 -23.07 0.38 -3.85
CA PHE A 18 -22.06 -0.08 -2.91
C PHE A 18 -20.91 -0.85 -3.59
N VAL A 19 -21.22 -1.58 -4.67
CA VAL A 19 -20.19 -2.30 -5.45
C VAL A 19 -19.29 -1.33 -6.22
N THR A 20 -19.85 -0.24 -6.77
CA THR A 20 -19.05 0.72 -7.56
C THR A 20 -18.09 1.57 -6.72
N THR A 21 -18.45 1.89 -5.46
CA THR A 21 -17.56 2.63 -4.55
C THR A 21 -16.35 1.81 -4.09
N LEU A 22 -16.51 0.49 -3.94
CA LEU A 22 -15.41 -0.43 -3.59
C LEU A 22 -14.35 -0.53 -4.69
N VAL A 23 -14.76 -0.54 -5.97
CA VAL A 23 -13.83 -0.63 -7.11
C VAL A 23 -13.05 0.67 -7.30
N ALA A 24 -13.68 1.83 -7.07
CA ALA A 24 -13.05 3.14 -7.26
C ALA A 24 -11.94 3.45 -6.22
N CYS A 25 -12.02 2.89 -5.01
CA CYS A 25 -11.06 3.16 -3.93
C CYS A 25 -9.72 2.41 -4.08
N SER A 26 -9.58 1.52 -5.08
CA SER A 26 -8.41 0.65 -5.22
C SER A 26 -7.25 1.25 -6.05
N SER A 27 -7.49 2.34 -6.79
CA SER A 27 -6.48 2.91 -7.70
C SER A 27 -5.47 3.79 -6.98
N LYS A 28 -4.61 3.19 -6.14
CA LYS A 28 -3.40 3.87 -5.64
C LYS A 28 -2.32 3.85 -6.72
N LYS A 29 -1.86 5.03 -7.15
CA LYS A 29 -0.73 5.18 -8.09
C LYS A 29 0.52 4.58 -7.45
N LYS A 30 1.04 3.49 -8.03
CA LYS A 30 2.24 2.81 -7.55
C LYS A 30 3.46 3.62 -7.96
N ILE A 31 3.98 4.44 -7.05
CA ILE A 31 5.25 5.16 -7.23
C ILE A 31 6.39 4.24 -6.82
N THR A 32 7.32 3.98 -7.73
CA THR A 32 8.53 3.18 -7.46
C THR A 32 9.60 4.09 -6.86
N LEU A 33 10.20 3.67 -5.75
CA LEU A 33 11.32 4.38 -5.11
C LEU A 33 12.67 3.76 -5.46
N ALA A 34 12.72 2.44 -5.61
CA ALA A 34 13.94 1.72 -5.98
C ALA A 34 13.59 0.40 -6.68
N GLU A 35 14.51 -0.07 -7.53
CA GLU A 35 14.45 -1.38 -8.18
C GLU A 35 15.69 -2.18 -7.74
N VAL A 36 15.47 -3.43 -7.30
CA VAL A 36 16.49 -4.33 -6.78
C VAL A 36 16.36 -5.65 -7.54
N GLY A 37 17.13 -5.80 -8.62
CA GLY A 37 16.95 -6.89 -9.58
C GLY A 37 15.54 -6.89 -10.17
N ASN A 38 14.80 -7.98 -9.96
CA ASN A 38 13.41 -8.12 -10.43
C ASN A 38 12.36 -7.62 -9.41
N GLU A 39 12.78 -7.18 -8.22
CA GLU A 39 11.88 -6.67 -7.20
C GLU A 39 11.86 -5.14 -7.19
N LYS A 40 10.69 -4.56 -6.85
CA LYS A 40 10.51 -3.11 -6.74
C LYS A 40 10.14 -2.75 -5.31
N ILE A 41 10.68 -1.63 -4.83
CA ILE A 41 10.26 -0.99 -3.59
C ILE A 41 9.33 0.16 -3.97
N TYR A 42 8.06 0.04 -3.61
CA TYR A 42 7.07 1.09 -3.83
C TYR A 42 6.98 2.04 -2.64
N LEU A 43 6.58 3.29 -2.88
CA LEU A 43 6.42 4.32 -1.86
C LEU A 43 5.53 3.87 -0.70
N TYR A 44 4.38 3.24 -1.01
CA TYR A 44 3.46 2.78 0.04
C TYR A 44 4.07 1.70 0.94
N GLN A 45 4.97 0.86 0.42
CA GLN A 45 5.65 -0.18 1.19
C GLN A 45 6.72 0.43 2.09
N PHE A 46 7.47 1.40 1.55
CA PHE A 46 8.43 2.18 2.32
C PHE A 46 7.73 2.90 3.48
N GLU A 47 6.63 3.61 3.22
CA GLU A 47 5.89 4.35 4.25
C GLU A 47 5.34 3.43 5.35
N ASP A 48 4.75 2.29 4.96
CA ASP A 48 4.22 1.31 5.91
C ASP A 48 5.33 0.73 6.82
N GLN A 49 6.47 0.33 6.24
CA GLN A 49 7.60 -0.20 7.02
C GLN A 49 8.30 0.87 7.86
N PHE A 50 8.44 2.08 7.32
CA PHE A 50 9.04 3.20 8.05
C PHE A 50 8.20 3.58 9.26
N LEU A 51 6.88 3.66 9.11
CA LEU A 51 5.97 3.97 10.21
C LEU A 51 6.02 2.89 11.31
N LYS A 52 6.09 1.61 10.92
CA LYS A 52 6.29 0.48 11.86
C LYS A 52 7.61 0.57 12.61
N THR A 53 8.66 1.07 11.97
CA THR A 53 9.98 1.23 12.58
C THR A 53 10.04 2.40 13.55
N VAL A 54 9.41 3.53 13.18
CA VAL A 54 9.44 4.77 13.96
C VAL A 54 8.40 4.77 15.09
N GLY A 55 7.37 3.93 15.00
CA GLY A 55 6.41 3.66 16.08
C GLY A 55 5.27 4.67 16.24
N SER A 56 5.42 5.90 15.72
CA SER A 56 4.33 6.89 15.72
C SER A 56 4.37 7.83 14.51
N LEU A 57 3.20 8.37 14.17
CA LEU A 57 3.05 9.29 13.04
C LEU A 57 3.71 10.65 13.33
N ASP A 58 3.69 11.11 14.59
CA ASP A 58 4.34 12.36 14.99
C ASP A 58 5.86 12.27 14.92
N SER A 59 6.43 11.13 15.32
CA SER A 59 7.86 10.87 15.14
C SER A 59 8.22 10.77 13.67
N ALA A 60 7.39 10.11 12.84
CA ALA A 60 7.62 10.01 11.40
C ALA A 60 7.61 11.39 10.71
N LYS A 61 6.76 12.33 11.15
CA LYS A 61 6.74 13.71 10.62
C LYS A 61 8.01 14.50 10.94
N LYS A 62 8.66 14.21 12.06
CA LYS A 62 9.88 14.92 12.51
C LYS A 62 11.16 14.39 11.88
N THR A 63 11.11 13.27 11.16
CA THR A 63 12.30 12.69 10.52
C THR A 63 12.74 13.47 9.29
N THR A 64 14.05 13.60 9.13
CA THR A 64 14.66 14.31 8.01
C THR A 64 14.66 13.45 6.74
N LEU A 65 14.88 14.08 5.59
CA LEU A 65 15.04 13.37 4.32
C LEU A 65 16.24 12.41 4.35
N ALA A 66 17.33 12.80 5.02
CA ALA A 66 18.51 11.95 5.17
C ALA A 66 18.19 10.65 5.94
N GLN A 67 17.47 10.75 7.06
CA GLN A 67 17.05 9.58 7.83
C GLN A 67 16.13 8.64 7.02
N ARG A 68 15.24 9.22 6.21
CA ARG A 68 14.38 8.46 5.30
C ARG A 68 15.18 7.76 4.21
N LEU A 69 16.20 8.42 3.67
CA LEU A 69 17.12 7.85 2.69
C LEU A 69 17.95 6.71 3.31
N ASP A 70 18.44 6.87 4.54
CA ASP A 70 19.17 5.83 5.26
C ASP A 70 18.30 4.58 5.49
N PHE A 71 17.03 4.78 5.85
CA PHE A 71 16.08 3.68 5.97
C PHE A 71 15.81 3.00 4.62
N LEU A 72 15.65 3.76 3.54
CA LEU A 72 15.48 3.20 2.20
C LEU A 72 16.70 2.35 1.80
N ASN A 73 17.91 2.85 2.06
CA ASN A 73 19.15 2.13 1.84
C ASN A 73 19.21 0.82 2.66
N LEU A 74 18.75 0.85 3.91
CA LEU A 74 18.65 -0.36 4.74
C LEU A 74 17.69 -1.39 4.12
N MET A 75 16.51 -0.95 3.64
CA MET A 75 15.56 -1.83 2.96
C MET A 75 16.16 -2.46 1.69
N ILE A 76 16.89 -1.68 0.89
CA ILE A 76 17.57 -2.17 -0.32
C ILE A 76 18.61 -3.23 0.04
N LYS A 77 19.47 -2.96 1.04
CA LYS A 77 20.48 -3.91 1.52
C LYS A 77 19.86 -5.21 2.03
N PHE A 78 18.76 -5.11 2.78
CA PHE A 78 18.03 -6.28 3.23
C PHE A 78 17.53 -7.12 2.06
N LYS A 79 16.92 -6.49 1.04
CA LYS A 79 16.47 -7.19 -0.17
C LYS A 79 17.60 -7.90 -0.89
N LEU A 80 18.71 -7.20 -1.14
CA LEU A 80 19.90 -7.79 -1.78
C LEU A 80 20.38 -9.03 -1.00
N LYS A 81 20.45 -8.94 0.33
CA LYS A 81 20.85 -10.09 1.18
C LYS A 81 19.87 -11.26 1.08
N THR A 82 18.56 -10.98 1.06
CA THR A 82 17.56 -12.05 0.91
C THR A 82 17.58 -12.68 -0.48
N MET A 83 17.91 -11.91 -1.52
CA MET A 83 18.07 -12.44 -2.88
C MET A 83 19.29 -13.36 -2.96
N ASP A 84 20.43 -12.91 -2.45
CA ASP A 84 21.66 -13.71 -2.38
C ASP A 84 21.44 -15.03 -1.60
N ALA A 85 20.71 -14.97 -0.48
CA ALA A 85 20.34 -16.18 0.26
C ALA A 85 19.46 -17.12 -0.59
N ARG A 86 18.45 -16.60 -1.29
CA ARG A 86 17.57 -17.41 -2.16
C ARG A 86 18.31 -18.05 -3.33
N GLU A 87 19.35 -17.40 -3.85
CA GLU A 87 20.19 -17.96 -4.92
C GLU A 87 21.12 -19.07 -4.43
N ARG A 88 21.54 -19.02 -3.16
CA ARG A 88 22.44 -20.01 -2.56
C ARG A 88 21.72 -21.25 -2.00
N GLY A 89 20.41 -21.18 -1.77
CA GLY A 89 19.61 -22.24 -1.12
C GLY A 89 19.69 -22.21 0.40
#